data_AF-A0A497HQD3-F1
#
_entry.id   AF-A0A497HQD3-F1
#
_cell.length_a   1.000
_cell.length_b   1.000
_cell.length_c   1.000
_cell.angle_alpha   90.00
_cell.angle_beta   90.00
_cell.angle_gamma   90.00
#
_symmetry.space_group_name_H-M   'P 1'
#
loop_
_entity.id
_entity.type
_entity.pdbx_description
1 polymer ?
#
loop_
_entity_poly.entity_id
_entity_poly.type
_entity_poly.pdbx_seq_one_letter_code
_entity_poly.pdbx_strand_id
1 'polypeptide(L)'
;MWPTSIDDGILHELSDIRNPSGKVISTSLLDLSKIGDRFRDRVVLVGGWGVYLWLIKHGLKAIPSIDIDLLARKVDFSDLDSFLTKEMGYKSAGYRYTKAIADEQIHAVKDRINIDLLFDRKPSKLCFSTPYARIIFQNKYYQQGILEVERKKIKVNVAYPEAILVLKFDIYSGEDADEREKQWKDMVDIYSLIMSMKELRKDIFRKLYSAKRYSVNGVVRFFQEKSNTQLKDVIYLITEYVGLPYDEREFLLRLKSVNRYSW
;
A
#
# COMPACT_ATOMS: atom_id res chain seq x y z
N MET A 1 22.55 19.92 -5.25
CA MET A 1 22.47 19.25 -6.57
C MET A 1 21.88 17.88 -6.29
N TRP A 2 20.66 17.63 -6.76
CA TRP A 2 19.95 16.36 -6.51
C TRP A 2 20.50 15.26 -7.44
N PRO A 3 20.39 13.97 -7.06
CA PRO A 3 20.88 12.87 -7.89
C PRO A 3 20.24 12.92 -9.29
N THR A 4 21.04 12.68 -10.33
CA THR A 4 20.57 12.62 -11.73
C THR A 4 20.30 11.20 -12.21
N SER A 5 20.53 10.20 -11.36
CA SER A 5 20.35 8.78 -11.64
C SER A 5 19.82 8.06 -10.40
N ILE A 6 19.07 6.99 -10.63
CA ILE A 6 18.63 6.06 -9.58
C ILE A 6 19.24 4.69 -9.81
N ASP A 7 19.21 3.84 -8.79
CA ASP A 7 19.65 2.45 -8.86
C ASP A 7 19.02 1.69 -10.05
N ASP A 8 19.87 0.95 -10.78
CA ASP A 8 19.47 0.20 -11.98
C ASP A 8 18.42 -0.88 -11.68
N GLY A 9 18.43 -1.46 -10.48
CA GLY A 9 17.41 -2.40 -10.03
C GLY A 9 16.04 -1.76 -9.90
N ILE A 10 15.97 -0.53 -9.38
CA ILE A 10 14.73 0.25 -9.29
C ILE A 10 14.24 0.65 -10.69
N LEU A 11 15.13 1.10 -11.59
CA LEU A 11 14.77 1.38 -12.99
C LEU A 11 14.21 0.14 -13.69
N HIS A 12 14.85 -1.01 -13.48
CA HIS A 12 14.38 -2.27 -14.01
C HIS A 12 13.00 -2.61 -13.44
N GLU A 13 12.75 -2.47 -12.13
CA GLU A 13 11.43 -2.70 -11.56
C GLU A 13 10.34 -1.79 -12.18
N LEU A 14 10.64 -0.51 -12.38
CA LEU A 14 9.71 0.48 -12.93
C LEU A 14 9.37 0.25 -14.40
N SER A 15 10.35 -0.16 -15.19
CA SER A 15 10.18 -0.44 -16.63
C SER A 15 9.57 -1.81 -16.93
N ASP A 16 9.68 -2.76 -16.00
CA ASP A 16 9.20 -4.13 -16.14
C ASP A 16 7.92 -4.36 -15.30
N ILE A 17 8.06 -4.79 -14.05
CA ILE A 17 6.93 -5.30 -13.24
C ILE A 17 6.00 -4.22 -12.70
N ARG A 18 6.47 -2.97 -12.56
CA ARG A 18 5.67 -1.81 -12.14
C ARG A 18 5.31 -0.90 -13.32
N ASN A 19 5.53 -1.36 -14.54
CA ASN A 19 5.16 -0.62 -15.73
C ASN A 19 3.62 -0.50 -15.81
N PRO A 20 3.04 0.72 -15.87
CA PRO A 20 1.60 0.90 -15.98
C PRO A 20 0.95 0.15 -17.16
N SER A 21 1.69 -0.03 -18.26
CA SER A 21 1.26 -0.77 -19.45
C SER A 21 1.65 -2.25 -19.42
N GLY A 22 2.32 -2.70 -18.35
CA GLY A 22 2.80 -4.06 -18.18
C GLY A 22 1.69 -5.04 -17.81
N LYS A 23 1.91 -6.32 -18.14
CA LYS A 23 0.93 -7.40 -17.92
C LYS A 23 0.62 -7.64 -16.43
N VAL A 24 1.61 -7.49 -15.55
CA VAL A 24 1.44 -7.60 -14.10
C VAL A 24 0.44 -6.56 -13.61
N ILE A 25 0.66 -5.30 -13.98
CA ILE A 25 -0.17 -4.19 -13.55
C ILE A 25 -1.58 -4.30 -14.13
N SER A 26 -1.72 -4.51 -15.44
CA SER A 26 -3.04 -4.64 -16.06
C SER A 26 -3.84 -5.81 -15.48
N THR A 27 -3.21 -6.97 -15.24
CA THR A 27 -3.90 -8.13 -14.66
C THR A 27 -4.25 -7.88 -13.19
N SER A 28 -3.36 -7.26 -12.39
CA SER A 28 -3.65 -6.87 -11.00
C SER A 28 -4.87 -5.94 -10.94
N LEU A 29 -5.00 -5.01 -11.88
CA LEU A 29 -6.12 -4.07 -11.94
C LEU A 29 -7.43 -4.76 -12.34
N LEU A 30 -7.38 -5.69 -13.29
CA LEU A 30 -8.54 -6.50 -13.67
C LEU A 30 -9.04 -7.36 -12.51
N ASP A 31 -8.13 -7.96 -11.75
CA ASP A 31 -8.48 -8.77 -10.58
C ASP A 31 -9.03 -7.90 -9.45
N LEU A 32 -8.43 -6.74 -9.19
CA LEU A 32 -8.97 -5.75 -8.26
C LEU A 32 -10.38 -5.30 -8.66
N SER A 33 -10.67 -5.16 -9.96
CA SER A 33 -12.02 -4.86 -10.46
C SER A 33 -13.02 -5.93 -10.09
N LYS A 34 -12.71 -7.20 -10.37
CA LYS A 34 -13.59 -8.33 -10.07
C LYS A 34 -13.88 -8.42 -8.57
N ILE A 35 -12.86 -8.23 -7.74
CA ILE A 35 -12.99 -8.21 -6.28
C ILE A 35 -13.85 -7.02 -5.83
N GLY A 36 -13.58 -5.82 -6.35
CA GLY A 36 -14.33 -4.60 -6.02
C GLY A 36 -15.81 -4.68 -6.41
N ASP A 37 -16.14 -5.35 -7.50
CA ASP A 37 -17.53 -5.57 -7.92
C ASP A 37 -18.24 -6.61 -7.06
N ARG A 38 -17.56 -7.71 -6.71
CA ARG A 38 -18.15 -8.80 -5.93
C ARG A 38 -18.25 -8.50 -4.43
N PHE A 39 -17.26 -7.80 -3.88
CA PHE A 39 -17.09 -7.59 -2.44
C PHE A 39 -17.06 -6.11 -2.05
N ARG A 40 -17.69 -5.24 -2.84
CA ARG A 40 -17.64 -3.77 -2.69
C ARG A 40 -17.70 -3.28 -1.25
N ASP A 41 -18.67 -3.76 -0.47
CA ASP A 41 -18.91 -3.31 0.92
C ASP A 41 -18.30 -4.23 1.98
N ARG A 42 -17.49 -5.20 1.58
CA ARG A 42 -16.90 -6.25 2.43
C ARG A 42 -15.38 -6.17 2.50
N VAL A 43 -14.74 -5.54 1.51
CA VAL A 43 -13.29 -5.31 1.49
C VAL A 43 -12.94 -3.84 1.38
N VAL A 44 -11.77 -3.47 1.90
CA VAL A 44 -11.22 -2.12 1.79
C VAL A 44 -9.79 -2.20 1.27
N LEU A 45 -9.53 -1.54 0.16
CA LEU A 45 -8.21 -1.41 -0.45
C LEU A 45 -7.28 -0.56 0.42
N VAL A 46 -6.10 -1.09 0.69
CA VAL A 46 -5.02 -0.46 1.43
C VAL A 46 -3.70 -0.62 0.66
N GLY A 47 -2.57 -0.38 1.33
CA GLY A 47 -1.25 -0.62 0.75
C GLY A 47 -0.97 0.22 -0.48
N GLY A 48 -0.20 -0.34 -1.42
CA GLY A 48 0.32 0.40 -2.56
C GLY A 48 -0.75 0.90 -3.53
N TRP A 49 -1.75 0.07 -3.84
CA TRP A 49 -2.86 0.47 -4.70
C TRP A 49 -3.78 1.50 -4.05
N GLY A 50 -3.91 1.47 -2.72
CA GLY A 50 -4.60 2.53 -1.98
C GLY A 50 -3.89 3.87 -2.11
N VAL A 51 -2.56 3.90 -1.95
CA VAL A 51 -1.73 5.10 -2.17
C VAL A 51 -1.90 5.61 -3.59
N TYR A 52 -1.78 4.71 -4.57
CA TYR A 52 -1.91 5.03 -5.99
C TYR A 52 -3.21 5.81 -6.27
N LEU A 53 -4.34 5.31 -5.80
CA LEU A 53 -5.64 5.97 -5.97
C LEU A 53 -5.69 7.38 -5.37
N TRP A 54 -5.12 7.57 -4.19
CA TRP A 54 -5.09 8.90 -3.58
C TRP A 54 -4.24 9.87 -4.38
N LEU A 55 -3.04 9.47 -4.77
CA LEU A 55 -2.15 10.34 -5.55
C LEU A 55 -2.76 10.73 -6.90
N ILE A 56 -3.31 9.77 -7.66
CA ILE A 56 -3.98 10.06 -8.94
C ILE A 56 -5.19 11.00 -8.71
N LYS A 57 -5.99 10.79 -7.67
CA LYS A 57 -7.11 11.67 -7.32
C LYS A 57 -6.67 13.12 -7.06
N HIS A 58 -5.44 13.30 -6.58
CA HIS A 58 -4.83 14.62 -6.34
C HIS A 58 -4.05 15.16 -7.54
N GLY A 59 -4.16 14.54 -8.72
CA GLY A 59 -3.50 15.00 -9.94
C GLY A 59 -2.00 14.71 -9.98
N LEU A 60 -1.50 13.83 -9.12
CA LEU A 60 -0.11 13.40 -9.08
C LEU A 60 0.08 12.10 -9.85
N LYS A 61 1.32 11.80 -10.21
CA LYS A 61 1.70 10.46 -10.67
C LYS A 61 1.86 9.53 -9.47
N ALA A 62 1.77 8.23 -9.70
CA ALA A 62 1.93 7.24 -8.64
C ALA A 62 2.62 5.99 -9.17
N ILE A 63 3.46 5.37 -8.34
CA ILE A 63 4.15 4.13 -8.67
C ILE A 63 3.16 2.97 -8.49
N PRO A 64 2.89 2.17 -9.54
CA PRO A 64 2.02 1.00 -9.43
C PRO A 64 2.51 -0.01 -8.38
N SER A 65 1.55 -0.67 -7.72
CA SER A 65 1.83 -1.77 -6.81
C SER A 65 1.79 -3.10 -7.56
N ILE A 66 2.69 -4.01 -7.21
CA ILE A 66 2.70 -5.38 -7.75
C ILE A 66 1.76 -6.31 -6.95
N ASP A 67 1.50 -5.96 -5.69
CA ASP A 67 0.65 -6.70 -4.76
C ASP A 67 -0.64 -5.91 -4.49
N ILE A 68 -1.75 -6.62 -4.26
CA ILE A 68 -3.05 -6.07 -3.86
C ILE A 68 -3.25 -6.32 -2.37
N ASP A 69 -3.26 -5.26 -1.58
CA ASP A 69 -3.50 -5.34 -0.13
C ASP A 69 -4.95 -4.98 0.21
N LEU A 70 -5.68 -5.88 0.87
CA LEU A 70 -7.07 -5.67 1.27
C LEU A 70 -7.26 -5.90 2.77
N LEU A 71 -8.03 -5.03 3.40
CA LEU A 71 -8.66 -5.33 4.68
C LEU A 71 -9.96 -6.10 4.43
N ALA A 72 -10.19 -7.12 5.25
CA ALA A 72 -11.42 -7.91 5.24
C ALA A 72 -11.88 -8.22 6.66
N ARG A 73 -13.16 -8.59 6.82
CA ARG A 73 -13.66 -9.09 8.11
C ARG A 73 -13.57 -10.61 8.12
N LYS A 74 -13.30 -11.20 9.29
CA LYS A 74 -13.26 -12.65 9.50
C LYS A 74 -14.52 -13.35 8.96
N VAL A 75 -15.68 -12.73 9.16
CA VAL A 75 -16.98 -13.26 8.72
C VAL A 75 -17.08 -13.42 7.20
N ASP A 76 -16.25 -12.68 6.45
CA ASP A 76 -16.25 -12.70 4.99
C ASP A 76 -15.21 -13.69 4.42
N PHE A 77 -14.43 -14.37 5.28
CA PHE A 77 -13.32 -15.23 4.87
C PHE A 77 -13.75 -16.35 3.93
N SER A 78 -14.80 -17.12 4.27
CA SER A 78 -15.20 -18.29 3.48
C SER A 78 -15.58 -17.91 2.04
N ASP A 79 -16.30 -16.79 1.89
CA ASP A 79 -16.74 -16.33 0.57
C ASP A 79 -15.57 -15.77 -0.25
N LEU A 80 -14.69 -14.99 0.40
CA LEU A 80 -13.49 -14.44 -0.24
C LEU A 80 -12.55 -15.56 -0.68
N ASP A 81 -12.27 -16.52 0.20
CA ASP A 81 -11.39 -17.66 -0.09
C ASP A 81 -11.94 -18.50 -1.24
N SER A 82 -13.24 -18.83 -1.21
CA SER A 82 -13.88 -19.59 -2.29
C SER A 82 -13.85 -18.83 -3.61
N PHE A 83 -14.13 -17.53 -3.62
CA PHE A 83 -14.08 -16.72 -4.85
C PHE A 83 -12.65 -16.64 -5.41
N LEU A 84 -11.66 -16.33 -4.57
CA LEU A 84 -10.28 -16.20 -4.99
C LEU A 84 -9.73 -17.54 -5.52
N THR A 85 -10.01 -18.66 -4.84
CA THR A 85 -9.46 -19.97 -5.20
C THR A 85 -10.21 -20.64 -6.35
N LYS A 86 -11.55 -20.68 -6.31
CA LYS A 86 -12.36 -21.44 -7.27
C LYS A 86 -12.74 -20.64 -8.51
N GLU A 87 -13.00 -19.35 -8.38
CA GLU A 87 -13.45 -18.51 -9.50
C GLU A 87 -12.29 -17.74 -10.13
N MET A 88 -11.36 -17.21 -9.33
CA MET A 88 -10.23 -16.43 -9.84
C MET A 88 -8.94 -17.24 -10.05
N GLY A 89 -8.90 -18.49 -9.60
CA GLY A 89 -7.78 -19.41 -9.83
C GLY A 89 -6.52 -19.15 -8.98
N TYR A 90 -6.66 -18.49 -7.84
CA TYR A 90 -5.52 -18.26 -6.93
C TYR A 90 -5.20 -19.50 -6.10
N LYS A 91 -3.91 -19.69 -5.82
CA LYS A 91 -3.43 -20.62 -4.78
C LYS A 91 -3.33 -19.87 -3.46
N SER A 92 -3.93 -20.42 -2.41
CA SER A 92 -3.93 -19.82 -1.06
C SER A 92 -2.79 -20.37 -0.22
N ALA A 93 -2.08 -19.47 0.46
CA ALA A 93 -1.17 -19.75 1.56
C ALA A 93 -1.70 -19.14 2.88
N GLY A 94 -3.03 -19.07 3.04
CA GLY A 94 -3.71 -18.55 4.22
C GLY A 94 -3.95 -17.04 4.20
N TYR A 95 -2.91 -16.22 4.31
CA TYR A 95 -3.03 -14.75 4.24
C TYR A 95 -2.72 -14.18 2.85
N ARG A 96 -1.96 -14.93 2.04
CA ARG A 96 -1.51 -14.54 0.71
C ARG A 96 -2.09 -15.48 -0.33
N TYR A 97 -2.64 -14.89 -1.37
CA TYR A 97 -3.15 -15.59 -2.54
C TYR A 97 -2.25 -15.27 -3.71
N THR A 98 -1.72 -16.30 -4.38
CA THR A 98 -0.81 -16.13 -5.51
C THR A 98 -1.39 -16.75 -6.78
N LYS A 99 -1.30 -16.02 -7.89
CA LYS A 99 -1.71 -16.48 -9.22
C LYS A 99 -0.64 -16.16 -10.25
N ALA A 100 -0.35 -17.11 -11.14
CA ALA A 100 0.58 -16.91 -12.24
C ALA A 100 -0.05 -16.07 -13.37
N ILE A 101 0.75 -15.27 -14.06
CA ILE A 101 0.31 -14.42 -15.19
C ILE A 101 0.53 -15.13 -16.54
N ALA A 102 1.35 -16.18 -16.59
CA ALA A 102 1.57 -17.05 -17.75
C ALA A 102 1.33 -18.53 -17.37
N ASP A 103 0.84 -19.32 -18.32
CA ASP A 103 0.27 -20.65 -18.08
C ASP A 103 1.30 -21.74 -17.71
N GLU A 104 2.61 -21.49 -17.88
CA GLU A 104 3.61 -22.54 -17.72
C GLU A 104 4.82 -22.03 -16.93
N GLN A 105 4.82 -22.37 -15.64
CA GLN A 105 5.92 -22.25 -14.66
C GLN A 105 6.10 -20.86 -13.98
N ILE A 106 6.03 -20.87 -12.63
CA ILE A 106 6.34 -19.71 -11.77
C ILE A 106 7.84 -19.72 -11.50
N HIS A 107 8.63 -18.99 -12.28
CA HIS A 107 10.08 -18.92 -12.08
C HIS A 107 10.56 -17.67 -11.34
N ALA A 108 9.73 -16.61 -11.23
CA ALA A 108 10.12 -15.37 -10.54
C ALA A 108 8.92 -14.60 -9.96
N VAL A 109 9.21 -13.57 -9.15
CA VAL A 109 8.23 -12.54 -8.70
C VAL A 109 7.51 -11.88 -9.89
N LYS A 110 8.18 -11.84 -11.05
CA LYS A 110 7.73 -11.18 -12.28
C LYS A 110 6.49 -11.80 -12.91
N ASP A 111 6.23 -13.08 -12.63
CA ASP A 111 5.16 -13.84 -13.29
C ASP A 111 3.97 -14.12 -12.39
N ARG A 112 3.83 -13.37 -11.29
CA ARG A 112 2.75 -13.60 -10.32
C ARG A 112 2.09 -12.33 -9.80
N ILE A 113 0.81 -12.46 -9.49
CA ILE A 113 0.02 -11.47 -8.73
C ILE A 113 -0.18 -12.03 -7.34
N ASN A 114 0.05 -11.19 -6.33
CA ASN A 114 -0.31 -11.52 -4.96
C ASN A 114 -1.48 -10.66 -4.48
N ILE A 115 -2.37 -11.29 -3.72
CA ILE A 115 -3.38 -10.60 -2.91
C ILE A 115 -3.09 -10.93 -1.46
N ASP A 116 -2.84 -9.90 -0.66
CA ASP A 116 -2.63 -10.01 0.78
C ASP A 116 -3.89 -9.56 1.51
N LEU A 117 -4.46 -10.46 2.31
CA LEU A 117 -5.64 -10.21 3.13
C LEU A 117 -5.25 -9.98 4.59
N LEU A 118 -5.60 -8.79 5.11
CA LEU A 118 -5.45 -8.41 6.50
C LEU A 118 -6.82 -8.41 7.18
N PHE A 119 -7.03 -9.34 8.11
CA PHE A 119 -8.34 -9.50 8.75
C PHE A 119 -8.49 -8.69 10.04
N ASP A 120 -9.73 -8.34 10.39
CA ASP A 120 -10.05 -7.78 11.71
C ASP A 120 -9.82 -8.78 12.86
N ARG A 121 -9.94 -10.08 12.57
CA ARG A 121 -9.58 -11.20 13.45
C ARG A 121 -9.09 -12.36 12.58
N LYS A 122 -8.12 -13.13 13.05
CA LYS A 122 -7.62 -14.30 12.31
C LYS A 122 -8.74 -15.30 12.02
N PRO A 123 -9.10 -15.59 10.76
CA PRO A 123 -10.01 -16.68 10.43
C PRO A 123 -9.35 -18.05 10.61
N SER A 124 -8.03 -18.14 10.41
CA SER A 124 -7.23 -19.36 10.62
C SER A 124 -5.84 -19.02 11.17
N LYS A 125 -5.05 -20.04 11.57
CA LYS A 125 -3.67 -19.87 12.04
C LYS A 125 -2.74 -19.31 10.96
N LEU A 126 -3.04 -19.55 9.68
CA LEU A 126 -2.26 -19.12 8.53
C LEU A 126 -2.64 -17.71 8.05
N CYS A 127 -3.60 -17.04 8.71
CA CYS A 127 -4.05 -15.72 8.30
C CYS A 127 -3.44 -14.63 9.19
N PHE A 128 -3.19 -13.46 8.60
CA PHE A 128 -2.84 -12.26 9.36
C PHE A 128 -4.08 -11.51 9.80
N SER A 129 -3.97 -10.89 10.98
CA SER A 129 -4.96 -9.94 11.45
C SER A 129 -4.28 -8.66 11.86
N THR A 130 -4.95 -7.55 11.66
CA THR A 130 -4.53 -6.26 12.17
C THR A 130 -5.62 -5.67 13.06
N PRO A 131 -5.29 -5.21 14.29
CA PRO A 131 -6.26 -4.60 15.19
C PRO A 131 -6.88 -3.32 14.59
N TYR A 132 -6.21 -2.69 13.63
CA TYR A 132 -6.72 -1.51 12.92
C TYR A 132 -7.95 -1.82 12.05
N ALA A 133 -8.04 -3.02 11.45
CA ALA A 133 -9.09 -3.34 10.49
C ALA A 133 -10.49 -3.23 11.12
N ARG A 134 -10.66 -3.71 12.36
CA ARG A 134 -11.93 -3.57 13.10
C ARG A 134 -12.34 -2.10 13.23
N ILE A 135 -11.42 -1.23 13.61
CA ILE A 135 -11.69 0.20 13.80
C ILE A 135 -12.02 0.87 12.46
N ILE A 136 -11.29 0.54 11.40
CA ILE A 136 -11.51 1.07 10.05
C ILE A 136 -12.91 0.71 9.56
N PHE A 137 -13.34 -0.55 9.72
CA PHE A 137 -14.70 -0.97 9.36
C PHE A 137 -15.77 -0.29 10.22
N GLN A 138 -15.61 -0.28 11.55
CA GLN A 138 -16.61 0.27 12.47
C GLN A 138 -16.87 1.76 12.27
N ASN A 139 -15.82 2.54 12.01
CA ASN A 139 -15.92 4.00 11.88
C ASN A 139 -15.99 4.46 10.42
N LYS A 140 -16.06 3.51 9.47
CA LYS A 140 -16.04 3.79 8.02
C LYS A 140 -14.88 4.70 7.62
N TYR A 141 -13.66 4.36 8.06
CA TYR A 141 -12.45 5.10 7.68
C TYR A 141 -11.96 4.76 6.27
N TYR A 142 -12.90 4.79 5.32
CA TYR A 142 -12.71 4.51 3.91
C TYR A 142 -13.81 5.20 3.11
N GLN A 143 -13.60 5.33 1.81
CA GLN A 143 -14.59 5.86 0.88
C GLN A 143 -14.53 5.08 -0.44
N GLN A 144 -15.57 5.21 -1.27
CA GLN A 144 -15.48 4.67 -2.63
C GLN A 144 -14.44 5.46 -3.44
N GLY A 145 -13.44 4.74 -3.95
CA GLY A 145 -12.52 5.20 -4.97
C GLY A 145 -12.96 4.74 -6.35
N ILE A 146 -12.59 5.52 -7.37
CA ILE A 146 -12.75 5.15 -8.77
C ILE A 146 -11.36 5.11 -9.38
N LEU A 147 -10.95 3.92 -9.84
CA LEU A 147 -9.74 3.77 -10.66
C LEU A 147 -10.15 3.66 -12.12
N GLU A 148 -9.56 4.47 -12.98
CA GLU A 148 -9.79 4.39 -14.43
C GLU A 148 -8.64 3.64 -15.10
N VAL A 149 -8.96 2.54 -15.78
CA VAL A 149 -7.99 1.67 -16.46
C VAL A 149 -8.56 1.30 -17.82
N GLU A 150 -7.88 1.66 -18.91
CA GLU A 150 -8.31 1.31 -20.28
C GLU A 150 -9.80 1.62 -20.54
N ARG A 151 -10.27 2.78 -20.06
CA ARG A 151 -11.68 3.25 -20.12
C ARG A 151 -12.68 2.49 -19.25
N LYS A 152 -12.25 1.51 -18.44
CA LYS A 152 -13.07 0.88 -17.40
C LYS A 152 -12.94 1.65 -16.09
N LYS A 153 -14.07 1.81 -15.39
CA LYS A 153 -14.13 2.43 -14.06
C LYS A 153 -14.27 1.35 -13.01
N ILE A 154 -13.21 1.12 -12.26
CA ILE A 154 -13.17 0.16 -11.17
C ILE A 154 -13.61 0.88 -9.90
N LYS A 155 -14.71 0.39 -9.29
CA LYS A 155 -15.22 0.92 -8.03
C LYS A 155 -14.76 0.03 -6.88
N VAL A 156 -14.01 0.59 -5.95
CA VAL A 156 -13.51 -0.13 -4.77
C VAL A 156 -13.51 0.79 -3.56
N ASN A 157 -13.87 0.27 -2.39
CA ASN A 157 -13.67 1.03 -1.15
C ASN A 157 -12.18 1.13 -0.87
N VAL A 158 -11.67 2.35 -0.69
CA VAL A 158 -10.26 2.64 -0.38
C VAL A 158 -10.17 3.29 0.99
N ALA A 159 -9.26 2.79 1.83
CA ALA A 159 -9.01 3.37 3.14
C ALA A 159 -8.57 4.83 3.02
N TYR A 160 -8.91 5.63 4.03
CA TYR A 160 -8.41 6.99 4.09
C TYR A 160 -6.87 7.03 4.25
N PRO A 161 -6.20 8.13 3.82
CA PRO A 161 -4.74 8.22 3.85
C PRO A 161 -4.16 7.95 5.24
N GLU A 162 -4.83 8.39 6.30
CA GLU A 162 -4.40 8.19 7.70
C GLU A 162 -4.36 6.70 8.05
N ALA A 163 -5.36 5.92 7.62
CA ALA A 163 -5.41 4.48 7.87
C ALA A 163 -4.34 3.72 7.09
N ILE A 164 -4.06 4.13 5.84
CA ILE A 164 -2.97 3.57 5.03
C ILE A 164 -1.61 3.89 5.68
N LEU A 165 -1.41 5.13 6.13
CA LEU A 165 -0.19 5.57 6.81
C LEU A 165 0.04 4.77 8.09
N VAL A 166 -0.98 4.55 8.93
CA VAL A 166 -0.85 3.73 10.15
C VAL A 166 -0.42 2.30 9.84
N LEU A 167 -1.01 1.67 8.82
CA LEU A 167 -0.61 0.32 8.41
C LEU A 167 0.86 0.28 7.97
N LYS A 168 1.34 1.32 7.29
CA LYS A 168 2.76 1.43 6.93
C LYS A 168 3.65 1.71 8.13
N PHE A 169 3.27 2.59 9.05
CA PHE A 169 4.04 2.85 10.28
C PHE A 169 4.16 1.61 11.17
N ASP A 170 3.10 0.79 11.23
CA ASP A 170 3.11 -0.46 11.99
C ASP A 170 4.21 -1.43 11.54
N ILE A 171 4.47 -1.47 10.22
CA ILE A 171 5.57 -2.25 9.64
C ILE A 171 6.92 -1.78 10.17
N TYR A 172 7.13 -0.46 10.27
CA TYR A 172 8.38 0.16 10.72
C TYR A 172 8.45 0.40 12.23
N SER A 173 7.54 -0.21 13.00
CA SER A 173 7.53 -0.13 14.46
C SER A 173 8.28 -1.29 15.13
N GLY A 174 8.66 -2.33 14.38
CA GLY A 174 9.40 -3.50 14.88
C GLY A 174 10.93 -3.35 14.79
N GLU A 175 11.65 -4.32 15.38
CA GLU A 175 13.13 -4.33 15.44
C GLU A 175 13.78 -4.58 14.06
N ASP A 176 13.12 -5.33 13.17
CA ASP A 176 13.63 -5.66 11.82
C ASP A 176 13.23 -4.64 10.74
N ALA A 177 12.89 -3.40 11.13
CA ALA A 177 12.37 -2.37 10.23
C ALA A 177 13.38 -1.95 9.13
N ASP A 178 14.68 -2.10 9.41
CA ASP A 178 15.78 -1.58 8.60
C ASP A 178 16.30 -2.60 7.55
N GLU A 179 15.82 -3.86 7.54
CA GLU A 179 16.31 -4.94 6.65
C GLU A 179 15.37 -5.28 5.46
N ARG A 180 14.39 -4.41 5.15
CA ARG A 180 13.36 -4.72 4.16
C ARG A 180 13.78 -4.42 2.71
N GLU A 181 13.68 -5.44 1.87
CA GLU A 181 13.90 -5.39 0.40
C GLU A 181 13.04 -4.33 -0.33
N LYS A 182 11.84 -4.00 0.16
CA LYS A 182 10.90 -3.02 -0.47
C LYS A 182 10.85 -1.65 0.23
N GLN A 183 11.86 -1.30 1.04
CA GLN A 183 11.83 -0.10 1.88
C GLN A 183 11.69 1.20 1.08
N TRP A 184 12.41 1.36 -0.04
CA TRP A 184 12.35 2.57 -0.88
C TRP A 184 10.92 2.94 -1.29
N LYS A 185 10.12 1.96 -1.72
CA LYS A 185 8.77 2.17 -2.26
C LYS A 185 7.82 2.63 -1.17
N ASP A 186 7.92 2.02 0.00
CA ASP A 186 7.12 2.41 1.16
C ASP A 186 7.47 3.84 1.61
N MET A 187 8.74 4.25 1.53
CA MET A 187 9.15 5.62 1.84
C MET A 187 8.61 6.63 0.83
N VAL A 188 8.62 6.31 -0.47
CA VAL A 188 7.96 7.13 -1.50
C VAL A 188 6.46 7.27 -1.21
N ASP A 189 5.78 6.17 -0.89
CA ASP A 189 4.34 6.18 -0.58
C ASP A 189 4.04 7.06 0.65
N ILE A 190 4.79 6.88 1.75
CA ILE A 190 4.60 7.62 3.00
C ILE A 190 4.84 9.10 2.78
N TYR A 191 5.96 9.46 2.15
CA TYR A 191 6.28 10.85 1.81
C TYR A 191 5.17 11.46 0.97
N SER A 192 4.78 10.76 -0.10
CA SER A 192 3.79 11.27 -1.05
C SER A 192 2.44 11.51 -0.38
N LEU A 193 1.95 10.58 0.45
CA LEU A 193 0.72 10.80 1.20
C LEU A 193 0.82 11.96 2.20
N ILE A 194 1.91 12.03 2.97
CA ILE A 194 2.08 13.10 3.97
C ILE A 194 2.17 14.47 3.31
N MET A 195 2.85 14.58 2.17
CA MET A 195 3.11 15.88 1.54
C MET A 195 2.00 16.32 0.58
N SER A 196 1.25 15.40 -0.01
CA SER A 196 0.15 15.74 -0.94
C SER A 196 -1.19 16.00 -0.26
N MET A 197 -1.43 15.46 0.94
CA MET A 197 -2.68 15.72 1.66
C MET A 197 -2.67 17.11 2.29
N LYS A 198 -3.64 17.96 1.94
CA LYS A 198 -3.79 19.30 2.56
C LYS A 198 -3.88 19.18 4.08
N GLU A 199 -4.72 18.28 4.56
CA GLU A 199 -4.92 17.99 5.97
C GLU A 199 -5.07 16.47 6.18
N LEU A 200 -4.43 15.95 7.23
CA LEU A 200 -4.63 14.60 7.72
C LEU A 200 -5.36 14.66 9.06
N ARG A 201 -6.43 13.88 9.18
CA ARG A 201 -7.35 13.92 10.33
C ARG A 201 -6.76 13.26 11.57
N LYS A 202 -6.63 14.09 12.60
CA LYS A 202 -6.01 13.74 13.88
C LYS A 202 -6.80 12.69 14.67
N ASP A 203 -8.13 12.76 14.59
CA ASP A 203 -9.04 11.84 15.27
C ASP A 203 -8.90 10.40 14.75
N ILE A 204 -8.64 10.21 13.44
CA ILE A 204 -8.40 8.89 12.86
C ILE A 204 -7.11 8.28 13.40
N PHE A 205 -6.01 9.05 13.38
CA PHE A 205 -4.74 8.61 13.97
C PHE A 205 -4.89 8.21 15.44
N ARG A 206 -5.54 9.06 16.24
CA ARG A 206 -5.85 8.79 17.66
C ARG A 206 -6.62 7.49 17.84
N LYS A 207 -7.69 7.30 17.06
CA LYS A 207 -8.54 6.11 17.15
C LYS A 207 -7.76 4.85 16.79
N LEU A 208 -6.95 4.90 15.75
CA LEU A 208 -6.14 3.75 15.32
C LEU A 208 -5.00 3.45 16.31
N TYR A 209 -4.35 4.48 16.86
CA TYR A 209 -3.31 4.30 17.89
C TYR A 209 -3.86 3.64 19.16
N SER A 210 -5.10 3.96 19.53
CA SER A 210 -5.78 3.31 20.66
C SER A 210 -6.03 1.80 20.45
N ALA A 211 -6.07 1.34 19.20
CA ALA A 211 -6.23 -0.08 18.89
C ALA A 211 -4.91 -0.84 18.92
N LYS A 212 -3.83 -0.23 18.44
CA LYS A 212 -2.45 -0.70 18.57
C LYS A 212 -1.52 0.49 18.38
N ARG A 213 -0.49 0.57 19.23
CA ARG A 213 0.52 1.63 19.13
C ARG A 213 1.37 1.40 17.88
N TYR A 214 1.56 2.45 17.09
CA TYR A 214 2.50 2.52 15.99
C TYR A 214 3.56 3.60 16.27
N SER A 215 4.68 3.53 15.57
CA SER A 215 5.79 4.48 15.66
C SER A 215 6.18 4.97 14.27
N VAL A 216 6.59 6.24 14.19
CA VAL A 216 7.16 6.84 12.97
C VAL A 216 8.69 6.85 12.99
N ASN A 217 9.32 6.35 14.04
CA ASN A 217 10.77 6.52 14.25
C ASN A 217 11.61 5.86 13.16
N GLY A 218 11.20 4.70 12.64
CA GLY A 218 11.88 4.06 11.50
C GLY A 218 11.85 4.94 10.25
N VAL A 219 10.70 5.55 9.95
CA VAL A 219 10.55 6.51 8.84
C VAL A 219 11.41 7.75 9.07
N VAL A 220 11.37 8.32 10.28
CA VAL A 220 12.20 9.48 10.63
C VAL A 220 13.69 9.18 10.42
N ARG A 221 14.16 8.03 10.91
CA ARG A 221 15.55 7.60 10.77
C ARG A 221 15.93 7.46 9.30
N PHE A 222 15.10 6.81 8.49
CA PHE A 222 15.34 6.63 7.06
C PHE A 222 15.65 7.95 6.35
N PHE A 223 14.85 9.00 6.61
CA PHE A 223 15.01 10.31 5.95
C PHE A 223 16.09 11.19 6.58
N GLN A 224 16.51 10.94 7.83
CA GLN A 224 17.56 11.72 8.49
C GLN A 224 18.96 11.09 8.35
N GLU A 225 19.03 9.80 8.07
CA GLU A 225 20.29 9.08 7.96
C GLU A 225 20.96 9.35 6.62
N LYS A 226 21.93 10.28 6.62
CA LYS A 226 22.65 10.69 5.41
C LYS A 226 23.46 9.57 4.74
N SER A 227 23.82 8.53 5.50
CA SER A 227 24.49 7.32 4.99
C SER A 227 23.55 6.38 4.24
N ASN A 228 22.23 6.57 4.35
CA ASN A 228 21.26 5.72 3.69
C ASN A 228 21.35 5.87 2.16
N THR A 229 21.83 4.83 1.51
CA THR A 229 22.06 4.81 0.06
C THR A 229 20.76 4.93 -0.74
N GLN A 230 19.65 4.38 -0.22
CA GLN A 230 18.34 4.42 -0.88
C GLN A 230 17.66 5.81 -0.81
N LEU A 231 18.09 6.68 0.11
CA LEU A 231 17.44 8.00 0.27
C LEU A 231 17.52 8.83 -1.01
N LYS A 232 18.63 8.73 -1.76
CA LYS A 232 18.81 9.41 -3.04
C LYS A 232 17.80 8.95 -4.09
N ASP A 233 17.57 7.64 -4.19
CA ASP A 233 16.60 7.06 -5.13
C ASP A 233 15.18 7.46 -4.75
N VAL A 234 14.85 7.42 -3.46
CA VAL A 234 13.54 7.86 -2.95
C VAL A 234 13.28 9.33 -3.29
N ILE A 235 14.27 10.22 -3.07
CA ILE A 235 14.15 11.63 -3.41
C ILE A 235 13.91 11.81 -4.91
N TYR A 236 14.68 11.14 -5.76
CA TYR A 236 14.49 11.22 -7.21
C TYR A 236 13.10 10.74 -7.61
N LEU A 237 12.61 9.63 -7.07
CA LEU A 237 11.28 9.12 -7.39
C LEU A 237 10.17 10.07 -6.93
N ILE A 238 10.34 10.73 -5.78
CA ILE A 238 9.41 11.76 -5.31
C ILE A 238 9.37 12.95 -6.28
N THR A 239 10.54 13.46 -6.70
CA THR A 239 10.61 14.68 -7.52
C THR A 239 10.31 14.41 -8.99
N GLU A 240 10.98 13.44 -9.60
CA GLU A 240 10.95 13.20 -11.04
C GLU A 240 9.79 12.28 -11.45
N TYR A 241 9.47 11.27 -10.63
CA TYR A 241 8.43 10.31 -10.97
C TYR A 241 7.06 10.76 -10.46
N VAL A 242 6.91 10.99 -9.15
CA VAL A 242 5.63 11.37 -8.53
C VAL A 242 5.25 12.82 -8.85
N GLY A 243 6.25 13.70 -8.96
CA GLY A 243 6.07 15.12 -9.26
C GLY A 243 5.83 15.99 -8.03
N LEU A 244 6.35 15.58 -6.86
CA LEU A 244 6.28 16.36 -5.62
C LEU A 244 7.63 17.02 -5.32
N PRO A 245 7.65 18.27 -4.82
CA PRO A 245 8.89 18.85 -4.33
C PRO A 245 9.40 18.08 -3.12
N TYR A 246 10.72 17.87 -3.05
CA TYR A 246 11.36 17.32 -1.87
C TYR A 246 11.64 18.42 -0.84
N ASP A 247 11.03 18.31 0.34
CA ASP A 247 11.21 19.16 1.51
C ASP A 247 11.22 18.27 2.76
N GLU A 248 12.42 17.83 3.13
CA GLU A 248 12.65 17.01 4.32
C GLU A 248 12.14 17.69 5.60
N ARG A 249 12.32 19.01 5.71
CA ARG A 249 12.00 19.74 6.94
C ARG A 249 10.50 19.78 7.15
N GLU A 250 9.74 20.16 6.13
CA GLU A 250 8.27 20.15 6.19
C GLU A 250 7.72 18.74 6.37
N PHE A 251 8.28 17.75 5.66
CA PHE A 251 7.90 16.35 5.83
C PHE A 251 8.08 15.88 7.28
N LEU A 252 9.24 16.12 7.89
CA LEU A 252 9.51 15.73 9.27
C LEU A 252 8.64 16.50 10.28
N LEU A 253 8.29 17.77 10.01
CA LEU A 253 7.35 18.54 10.83
C LEU A 253 5.95 17.93 10.79
N ARG A 254 5.44 17.60 9.60
CA ARG A 254 4.15 16.95 9.42
C ARG A 254 4.12 15.55 10.04
N LEU A 255 5.16 14.75 9.84
CA LEU A 255 5.30 13.41 10.41
C LEU A 255 5.33 13.46 11.95
N LYS A 256 6.06 14.42 12.54
CA LYS A 256 6.03 14.66 13.99
C LYS A 256 4.64 15.04 14.48
N SER A 257 3.89 15.83 13.72
CA SER A 257 2.52 16.18 14.07
C SER A 257 1.65 14.92 14.17
N VAL A 258 1.76 14.01 13.20
CA VAL A 258 1.06 12.71 13.20
C VAL A 258 1.43 11.89 14.45
N ASN A 259 2.71 11.85 14.80
CA ASN A 259 3.18 11.14 16.00
C ASN A 259 2.71 11.78 17.31
N ARG A 260 2.54 13.10 17.37
CA ARG A 260 2.00 13.78 18.57
C ARG A 260 0.55 13.42 18.84
N TYR A 261 -0.21 13.00 17.82
CA TYR A 261 -1.58 12.55 17.99
C TYR A 261 -1.68 11.12 18.54
N SER A 262 -0.56 10.44 18.71
CA SER A 262 -0.46 9.15 19.36
C SER A 262 -0.35 9.25 20.90
N TRP A 263 -0.44 10.44 21.48
CA TRP A 263 -0.38 10.69 22.93
C TRP A 263 -1.67 11.33 23.45
#